data_AF-A0A7W0X0X1-F1
#
_entry.id   AF-A0A7W0X0X1-F1
#
_cell.length_a   1.000
_cell.length_b   1.000
_cell.length_c   1.000
_cell.angle_alpha   90.00
_cell.angle_beta   90.00
_cell.angle_gamma   90.00
#
_symmetry.space_group_name_H-M   'P 1'
#
loop_
_entity.id
_entity.type
_entity.pdbx_description
1 polymer ?
#
loop_
_entity_poly.entity_id
_entity_poly.type
_entity_poly.pdbx_seq_one_letter_code
_entity_poly.pdbx_strand_id
1 'polypeptide(L)' 'MNPRTILHRTFAACIAVVGLIAAGWASADPPSRVARLSYTQGVVSFSPAGDDDWVQARLNRPLVRG' A
#
# COMPACT_ATOMS: atom_id res chain seq x y z
N MET A 1 -23.40 28.81 24.88
CA MET A 1 -22.27 28.00 24.39
C MET A 1 -22.02 26.89 25.41
N ASN A 2 -22.34 25.63 25.10
CA ASN A 2 -22.33 24.56 26.10
C ASN A 2 -20.91 23.96 26.23
N PRO A 3 -20.26 23.99 27.41
CA PRO A 3 -18.86 23.59 27.57
C PRO A 3 -18.64 22.11 27.25
N ARG A 4 -19.64 21.26 27.52
CA ARG A 4 -19.61 19.83 27.16
C ARG A 4 -19.56 19.61 25.65
N THR A 5 -20.25 20.42 24.84
CA THR A 5 -20.23 20.25 23.37
C THR A 5 -18.95 20.78 22.73
N ILE A 6 -18.27 21.72 23.38
CA ILE A 6 -16.96 22.23 22.94
C ILE A 6 -15.90 21.15 23.07
N LEU A 7 -15.87 20.45 24.21
CA LEU A 7 -14.89 19.39 24.49
C LEU A 7 -14.96 18.22 23.50
N HIS A 8 -16.16 17.78 23.13
CA HIS A 8 -16.32 16.70 22.15
C HIS A 8 -15.86 17.12 20.74
N ARG A 9 -16.11 18.38 20.37
CA ARG A 9 -15.73 18.91 19.05
C ARG A 9 -14.21 19.09 18.92
N THR A 10 -13.57 19.58 19.98
CA THR A 10 -12.10 19.68 20.01
C THR A 10 -11.45 18.31 20.00
N PHE A 11 -11.99 17.34 20.74
CA PHE A 11 -11.50 15.97 20.73
C PHE A 11 -11.62 15.30 19.35
N ALA A 12 -12.78 15.42 18.70
CA ALA A 12 -12.99 14.92 17.34
C ALA A 12 -12.03 15.57 16.32
N ALA A 13 -11.78 16.88 16.45
CA ALA A 13 -10.82 17.59 15.60
C ALA A 13 -9.38 17.07 15.80
N CYS A 14 -8.96 16.81 17.04
CA CYS A 14 -7.65 16.23 17.31
C CYS A 14 -7.48 14.84 16.67
N ILE A 15 -8.51 13.99 16.75
CA ILE A 15 -8.48 12.67 16.10
C ILE A 15 -8.36 12.79 14.58
N ALA A 16 -9.11 13.71 13.96
CA ALA A 16 -9.03 13.94 12.53
C ALA A 16 -7.64 14.43 12.09
N VAL A 17 -7.03 15.34 12.86
CA VAL A 17 -5.66 15.84 12.60
C VAL A 17 -4.64 14.71 12.72
N VAL A 18 -4.72 13.88 13.77
CA VAL A 18 -3.84 12.72 13.93
C VAL A 18 -4.01 11.73 12.79
N GLY A 19 -5.25 11.45 12.36
CA GLY A 19 -5.51 10.58 11.22
C GLY A 19 -4.93 11.11 9.91
N LEU A 20 -4.97 12.43 9.69
CA LEU A 20 -4.42 13.06 8.49
C LEU A 20 -2.88 13.02 8.47
N ILE A 21 -2.23 13.24 9.62
CA ILE A 21 -0.78 13.10 9.77
C ILE A 21 -0.37 11.64 9.55
N ALA A 22 -1.14 10.69 10.12
CA ALA A 22 -0.87 9.26 9.98
C ALA A 22 -0.98 8.75 8.54
N ALA A 23 -1.92 9.29 7.76
CA ALA A 23 -2.08 8.94 6.34
C ALA A 23 -0.85 9.28 5.49
N GLY A 24 -0.06 10.30 5.88
CA GLY A 24 1.18 10.68 5.21
C GLY A 24 2.33 9.70 5.38
N TRP A 25 2.25 8.78 6.35
CA TRP A 25 3.25 7.71 6.54
C TRP A 25 2.93 6.43 5.78
N ALA A 26 1.92 6.43 4.90
CA ALA A 26 1.67 5.32 4.00
C ALA A 26 2.89 5.11 3.08
N SER A 27 3.57 3.98 3.25
CA SER A 27 4.72 3.58 2.43
C SER A 27 4.23 3.12 1.06
N ALA A 28 4.04 4.07 0.13
CA ALA A 28 3.81 3.72 -1.27
C ALA A 28 5.09 3.15 -1.87
N ASP A 29 5.00 1.99 -2.54
CA ASP A 29 6.14 1.44 -3.25
C ASP A 29 6.57 2.42 -4.36
N PRO A 30 7.85 2.84 -4.44
CA PRO A 30 8.29 3.79 -5.44
C PRO A 30 8.04 3.24 -6.85
N PRO A 31 7.39 4.00 -7.76
CA PRO A 31 7.00 3.51 -9.09
C PRO A 31 8.19 3.16 -10.00
N SER A 32 9.41 3.50 -9.57
CA SER A 32 10.65 3.30 -10.32
C SER A 32 11.35 1.96 -10.07
N ARG A 33 10.81 1.08 -9.21
CA ARG A 33 11.46 -0.22 -8.92
C ARG A 33 10.81 -1.37 -9.70
N VAL A 34 11.57 -1.92 -10.62
CA VAL A 34 11.21 -3.13 -11.39
C VAL A 34 12.21 -4.24 -11.06
N ALA A 35 11.70 -5.44 -10.73
CA ALA A 35 12.51 -6.64 -10.62
C ALA A 35 12.48 -7.43 -11.96
N ARG A 36 13.56 -8.16 -12.26
CA ARG A 36 13.64 -9.06 -13.42
C ARG A 36 14.10 -10.43 -12.98
N LEU A 37 13.37 -11.45 -13.43
CA LEU A 37 13.68 -12.84 -13.16
C LEU A 37 14.56 -13.41 -14.28
N SER A 38 15.80 -13.75 -13.95
CA SER A 38 16.80 -14.30 -14.89
C SER A 38 16.90 -15.83 -14.86
N TYR A 39 16.42 -16.45 -13.78
CA TYR A 39 16.45 -17.90 -13.59
C TYR A 39 15.24 -18.38 -12.80
N THR A 40 14.71 -19.53 -13.20
CA THR A 40 13.64 -20.26 -12.49
C THR A 40 13.89 -21.75 -12.63
N GLN A 41 13.64 -22.50 -11.57
CA GLN A 41 13.70 -23.97 -11.58
C GLN A 41 12.41 -24.53 -10.98
N GLY A 42 11.79 -25.47 -11.69
CA GLY A 42 10.51 -26.06 -11.27
C GLY A 42 9.32 -25.13 -11.54
N VAL A 43 8.21 -25.38 -10.81
CA VAL A 43 6.96 -24.63 -10.95
C VAL A 43 7.00 -23.41 -10.04
N VAL A 44 7.20 -22.24 -10.63
CA VAL A 44 7.20 -20.95 -9.92
C VAL A 44 6.02 -20.12 -10.41
N SER A 45 5.24 -19.59 -9.48
CA SER A 45 4.09 -18.70 -9.75
C SER A 45 4.18 -17.43 -8.92
N PHE A 46 3.49 -16.38 -9.37
CA PHE A 46 3.38 -15.11 -8.64
C PHE A 46 2.02 -14.47 -8.89
N SER A 47 1.57 -13.62 -7.95
CA SER A 47 0.38 -12.78 -8.10
C SER A 47 0.81 -11.40 -8.62
N PRO A 48 0.37 -10.97 -9.80
CA PRO A 48 0.66 -9.63 -10.31
C PRO A 48 -0.03 -8.54 -9.50
N ALA A 49 0.55 -7.34 -9.50
CA ALA A 49 -0.11 -6.15 -9.00
C ALA A 49 -1.40 -5.87 -9.79
N GLY A 50 -2.52 -5.65 -9.07
CA GLY A 50 -3.81 -5.30 -9.67
C GLY A 50 -4.60 -6.47 -10.26
N ASP A 51 -4.16 -7.71 -10.01
CA ASP A 51 -4.86 -8.94 -10.38
C ASP A 51 -4.85 -9.91 -9.19
N ASP A 52 -5.95 -10.64 -8.99
CA ASP A 52 -6.09 -11.61 -7.91
C ASP A 52 -5.64 -13.02 -8.33
N ASP A 53 -5.36 -13.22 -9.62
CA ASP A 53 -4.94 -14.51 -10.17
C ASP A 53 -3.45 -14.81 -9.96
N TRP A 54 -3.16 -16.09 -9.68
CA TRP A 54 -1.79 -16.61 -9.67
C TRP A 54 -1.37 -17.05 -11.06
N VAL A 55 -0.30 -16.46 -11.58
CA VAL A 55 0.20 -16.75 -12.92
C VAL A 55 1.58 -17.41 -12.86
N GLN A 56 1.89 -18.21 -13.88
CA GLN A 56 3.21 -18.82 -14.01
C GLN A 56 4.30 -17.75 -14.23
N ALA A 57 5.41 -17.87 -13.51
CA ALA A 57 6.54 -16.97 -13.64
C ALA A 57 7.20 -17.11 -15.02
N ARG A 58 7.49 -15.97 -15.66
CA ARG A 58 8.17 -15.90 -16.95
C ARG A 58 9.47 -15.11 -16.81
N LEU A 59 10.53 -15.67 -17.38
CA LEU A 59 11.83 -15.01 -17.43
C LEU A 59 11.76 -13.69 -18.21
N ASN A 60 12.60 -12.73 -17.82
CA ASN A 60 12.75 -11.43 -18.47
C ASN A 60 11.49 -10.56 -18.56
N ARG A 61 10.40 -10.92 -17.87
CA ARG A 61 9.23 -10.06 -17.71
C ARG A 61 9.47 -9.03 -16.58
N PRO A 62 9.12 -7.75 -16.77
CA PRO A 62 9.08 -6.77 -15.68
C PRO A 62 8.14 -7.23 -14.57
N LEU A 63 8.65 -7.29 -13.34
CA LEU A 63 7.86 -7.50 -12.13
C LEU A 63 7.81 -6.20 -11.35
N VAL A 64 6.59 -5.74 -11.07
CA VAL A 64 6.31 -4.54 -10.28
C VAL A 64 5.63 -4.97 -8.99
N ARG A 65 5.84 -4.20 -7.92
CA ARG A 65 5.04 -4.35 -6.70
C ARG A 65 3.69 -3.65 -6.91
N GLY A 66 2.66 -4.21 -6.28
CA GLY A 66 1.31 -3.64 -6.22
C GLY A 66 1.10 -2.83 -4.97
#